data_AF-A0A1F8TX17-F1
#
_entry.id   AF-A0A1F8TX17-F1
#
_cell.length_a   1.000
_cell.length_b   1.000
_cell.length_c   1.000
_cell.angle_alpha   90.00
_cell.angle_beta   90.00
_cell.angle_gamma   90.00
#
_symmetry.space_group_name_H-M   'P 1'
#
loop_
_entity.id
_entity.type
_entity.pdbx_description
1 polymer ?
#
loop_
_entity_poly.entity_id
_entity_poly.type
_entity_poly.pdbx_seq_one_letter_code
_entity_poly.pdbx_strand_id
1 'polypeptide(L)'
;MNKEEAGVGEIKQIIIITDGKSNIGTDPIEAAKQACKLGIVVSTIGIINQNSDDDERDIEELEGIAKAGRGLCEYTHLEDLGRTVQAMTQKTAQKTIEQIVSRQLKSIIGVDMNNLEPKSRYKIVDFIENFGDSINLKCVIVLDTSSSMSNKLESAKRSLIELLQNLNSRRGNSKLSVIKYPGFKEEAASVVCSFTDATELLQNRLNTMHAGGGTPTGPAIEKACQLLMESKYDNQKEDISYIEKLNLQSDSDVIENYYV
;
A
#
# COMPACT_ATOMS: atom_id res chain seq x y z
N MET A 1 8.34 -25.79 22.30
CA MET A 1 7.48 -25.96 21.12
C MET A 1 7.75 -24.77 20.21
N ASN A 2 8.41 -25.04 19.08
CA ASN A 2 8.74 -24.20 17.91
C ASN A 2 8.93 -22.69 18.09
N LYS A 3 10.19 -22.27 18.23
CA LYS A 3 10.69 -20.95 17.78
C LYS A 3 10.93 -21.02 16.28
N GLU A 4 9.94 -20.64 15.48
CA GLU A 4 10.13 -20.38 14.04
C GLU A 4 8.94 -19.56 13.50
N GLU A 5 8.72 -18.35 14.05
CA GLU A 5 8.04 -17.30 13.29
C GLU A 5 9.12 -16.37 12.73
N ALA A 6 9.78 -16.83 11.67
CA ALA A 6 10.40 -15.91 10.73
C ALA A 6 9.28 -15.02 10.21
N GLY A 7 9.29 -13.74 10.60
CA GLY A 7 8.19 -12.81 10.36
C GLY A 7 7.67 -12.93 8.94
N VAL A 8 6.40 -13.30 8.81
CA VAL A 8 5.69 -13.37 7.53
C VAL A 8 5.95 -12.06 6.80
N GLY A 9 6.47 -12.13 5.57
CA GLY A 9 6.75 -10.93 4.77
C GLY A 9 5.55 -9.98 4.75
N GLU A 10 5.79 -8.67 4.72
CA GLU A 10 4.74 -7.66 4.62
C GLU A 10 4.94 -6.89 3.31
N ILE A 11 3.93 -6.88 2.46
CA ILE A 11 3.91 -6.02 1.28
C ILE A 11 3.47 -4.63 1.70
N LYS A 12 4.23 -3.62 1.25
CA LYS A 12 3.91 -2.21 1.46
C LYS A 12 3.63 -1.57 0.12
N GLN A 13 2.47 -0.95 0.00
CA GLN A 13 2.09 -0.31 -1.25
C GLN A 13 1.35 1.00 -1.02
N ILE A 14 1.47 1.85 -2.03
CA ILE A 14 0.75 3.09 -2.21
C ILE A 14 -0.04 2.97 -3.50
N ILE A 15 -1.34 3.26 -3.46
CA ILE A 15 -2.18 3.39 -4.65
C ILE A 15 -2.67 4.83 -4.70
N ILE A 16 -2.26 5.54 -5.74
CA ILE A 16 -2.69 6.91 -6.00
C ILE A 16 -3.93 6.86 -6.87
N ILE A 17 -4.97 7.59 -6.48
CA ILE A 17 -6.19 7.74 -7.26
C ILE A 17 -6.32 9.22 -7.57
N THR A 18 -6.35 9.58 -8.86
CA THR A 18 -6.43 10.96 -9.31
C THR A 18 -7.27 11.10 -10.57
N ASP A 19 -7.83 12.29 -10.76
CA ASP A 19 -8.55 12.66 -11.98
C ASP A 19 -7.89 13.81 -12.76
N GLY A 20 -6.65 14.17 -12.41
CA GLY A 20 -5.87 15.17 -13.14
C GLY A 20 -4.39 15.27 -12.72
N LYS A 21 -3.70 16.24 -13.33
CA LYS A 21 -2.25 16.50 -13.19
C LYS A 21 -1.84 16.97 -11.80
N SER A 22 -0.67 16.53 -11.36
CA SER A 22 0.09 17.25 -10.36
C SER A 22 0.36 18.69 -10.84
N ASN A 23 0.13 19.67 -9.96
CA ASN A 23 0.29 21.09 -10.32
C ASN A 23 1.13 21.87 -9.31
N ILE A 24 1.49 21.27 -8.16
CA ILE A 24 2.15 21.94 -7.04
C ILE A 24 3.09 20.97 -6.32
N GLY A 25 4.27 21.43 -5.92
CA GLY A 25 5.17 20.69 -5.01
C GLY A 25 6.27 19.88 -5.69
N THR A 26 6.78 18.86 -5.00
CA THR A 26 7.87 18.00 -5.47
C THR A 26 7.43 17.11 -6.64
N ASP A 27 8.38 16.71 -7.48
CA ASP A 27 8.13 15.82 -8.62
C ASP A 27 7.61 14.44 -8.11
N PRO A 28 6.39 14.03 -8.49
CA PRO A 28 5.81 12.78 -8.02
C PRO A 28 6.57 11.54 -8.53
N ILE A 29 7.28 11.63 -9.66
CA ILE A 29 8.09 10.52 -10.19
C ILE A 29 9.30 10.28 -9.28
N GLU A 30 9.98 11.35 -8.85
CA GLU A 30 11.11 11.23 -7.93
C GLU A 30 10.64 10.75 -6.55
N ALA A 31 9.49 11.22 -6.05
CA ALA A 31 8.90 10.72 -4.81
C ALA A 31 8.60 9.21 -4.88
N ALA A 32 8.01 8.72 -5.99
CA ALA A 32 7.75 7.30 -6.23
C ALA A 32 9.03 6.46 -6.31
N LYS A 33 10.08 7.01 -6.92
CA LYS A 33 11.41 6.37 -6.97
C LYS A 33 12.01 6.23 -5.58
N GLN A 34 11.85 7.21 -4.69
CA GLN A 34 12.29 7.11 -3.30
C GLN A 34 11.46 6.08 -2.53
N ALA A 35 10.14 6.04 -2.71
CA ALA A 35 9.28 5.00 -2.15
C ALA A 35 9.75 3.59 -2.55
N CYS A 36 10.11 3.39 -3.83
CA CYS A 36 10.65 2.13 -4.31
C CYS A 36 11.95 1.73 -3.60
N LYS A 37 12.86 2.68 -3.30
CA LYS A 37 14.09 2.38 -2.55
C LYS A 37 13.81 1.92 -1.11
N LEU A 38 12.68 2.34 -0.54
CA LEU A 38 12.20 1.92 0.78
C LEU A 38 11.47 0.56 0.75
N GLY A 39 11.38 -0.09 -0.41
CA GLY A 39 10.63 -1.33 -0.58
C GLY A 39 9.12 -1.14 -0.64
N ILE A 40 8.66 0.06 -0.96
CA ILE A 40 7.24 0.40 -1.12
C ILE A 40 6.91 0.44 -2.61
N VAL A 41 5.87 -0.29 -3.02
CA VAL A 41 5.38 -0.25 -4.40
C VAL A 41 4.41 0.92 -4.57
N VAL A 42 4.55 1.71 -5.63
CA VAL A 42 3.63 2.82 -5.93
C VAL A 42 2.93 2.54 -7.25
N SER A 43 1.59 2.52 -7.21
CA SER A 43 0.72 2.32 -8.37
C SER A 43 -0.24 3.48 -8.51
N THR A 44 -0.78 3.67 -9.71
CA THR A 44 -1.63 4.81 -10.07
C THR A 44 -2.92 4.36 -10.73
N ILE A 45 -4.02 5.02 -10.40
CA ILE A 45 -5.33 4.85 -11.02
C ILE A 45 -5.82 6.22 -11.47
N GLY A 46 -5.92 6.39 -12.79
CA GLY A 46 -6.56 7.57 -13.40
C GLY A 46 -8.07 7.36 -13.52
N ILE A 47 -8.87 8.37 -13.14
CA ILE A 47 -10.33 8.35 -13.32
C ILE A 47 -10.71 9.03 -14.64
N ILE A 48 -11.14 8.25 -15.64
CA ILE A 48 -11.59 8.75 -16.94
C ILE A 48 -13.02 9.31 -16.84
N ASN A 49 -13.21 10.53 -17.34
CA ASN A 49 -14.53 11.11 -17.57
C ASN A 49 -14.98 10.92 -19.03
N GLN A 50 -16.28 10.65 -19.25
CA GLN A 50 -16.85 10.47 -20.59
C GLN A 50 -16.79 11.71 -21.50
N ASN A 51 -16.40 12.88 -20.97
CA ASN A 51 -16.45 14.17 -21.66
C ASN A 51 -15.12 14.96 -21.64
N SER A 52 -14.01 14.35 -21.22
CA SER A 52 -12.69 14.98 -21.29
C SER A 52 -11.83 14.30 -22.34
N ASP A 53 -11.26 15.08 -23.25
CA ASP A 53 -10.05 14.66 -23.95
C ASP A 53 -8.96 14.57 -22.89
N ASP A 54 -8.65 13.36 -22.42
CA ASP A 54 -7.53 13.15 -21.50
C ASP A 54 -6.26 13.56 -22.26
N ASP A 55 -5.56 14.59 -21.77
CA ASP A 55 -4.33 15.07 -22.40
C ASP A 55 -3.28 13.94 -22.33
N GLU A 56 -2.54 13.70 -23.42
CA GLU A 56 -1.42 12.73 -23.46
C GLU A 56 -0.44 12.90 -22.28
N ARG A 57 -0.30 14.13 -21.78
CA ARG A 57 0.56 14.48 -20.63
C ARG A 57 0.06 13.98 -19.28
N ASP A 58 -1.25 13.86 -19.07
CA ASP A 58 -1.81 13.21 -17.88
C ASP A 58 -1.38 11.75 -17.81
N ILE A 59 -1.39 11.10 -18.98
CA ILE A 59 -1.09 9.68 -19.10
C ILE A 59 0.38 9.41 -18.78
N GLU A 60 1.27 10.22 -19.35
CA GLU A 60 2.72 10.11 -19.14
C GLU A 60 3.12 10.28 -17.66
N GLU A 61 2.48 11.18 -16.92
CA GLU A 61 2.78 11.38 -15.50
C GLU A 61 2.42 10.15 -14.66
N LEU A 62 1.19 9.62 -14.81
CA LEU A 62 0.73 8.46 -14.04
C LEU A 62 1.51 7.20 -14.37
N GLU A 63 1.83 6.98 -15.64
CA GLU A 63 2.70 5.89 -16.06
C GLU A 63 4.12 6.06 -15.52
N GLY A 64 4.64 7.29 -15.55
CA GLY A 64 5.95 7.64 -15.00
C GLY A 64 6.06 7.33 -13.51
N ILE A 65 5.06 7.72 -12.72
CA ILE A 65 4.97 7.44 -11.28
C ILE A 65 4.94 5.93 -11.03
N ALA A 66 4.01 5.20 -11.67
CA ALA A 66 3.88 3.76 -11.48
C ALA A 66 5.15 3.01 -11.87
N LYS A 67 5.80 3.40 -12.98
CA LYS A 67 7.05 2.82 -13.43
C LYS A 67 8.19 3.06 -12.44
N ALA A 68 8.34 4.30 -11.96
CA ALA A 68 9.35 4.66 -10.95
C ALA A 68 9.11 3.94 -9.60
N GLY A 69 7.84 3.73 -9.25
CA GLY A 69 7.39 2.99 -8.07
C GLY A 69 7.34 1.47 -8.22
N ARG A 70 7.69 0.93 -9.39
CA ARG A 70 7.56 -0.51 -9.77
C ARG A 70 6.15 -1.10 -9.65
N GLY A 71 5.13 -0.25 -9.64
CA GLY A 71 3.72 -0.65 -9.57
C GLY A 71 3.08 -0.91 -10.92
N LEU A 72 1.78 -0.61 -10.98
CA LEU A 72 0.93 -0.67 -12.15
C LEU A 72 0.24 0.69 -12.36
N CYS A 73 -0.09 0.99 -13.60
CA CYS A 73 -0.93 2.13 -13.98
C CYS A 73 -2.19 1.55 -14.61
N GLU A 74 -3.36 1.99 -14.17
CA GLU A 74 -4.64 1.62 -14.77
C GLU A 74 -5.49 2.88 -14.91
N TYR A 75 -6.42 2.85 -15.86
CA TYR A 75 -7.44 3.89 -16.02
C TYR A 75 -8.81 3.24 -15.85
N THR A 76 -9.72 3.95 -15.18
CA THR A 76 -11.03 3.41 -14.88
C THR A 76 -12.11 4.46 -14.90
N HIS A 77 -13.34 4.04 -15.17
CA HIS A 77 -14.50 4.87 -14.92
C HIS A 77 -14.84 4.84 -13.43
N LEU A 78 -15.47 5.91 -12.96
CA LEU A 78 -15.83 6.06 -11.55
C LEU A 78 -16.70 4.89 -11.03
N GLU A 79 -17.55 4.33 -11.90
CA GLU A 79 -18.45 3.22 -11.60
C GLU A 79 -17.69 1.91 -11.30
N ASP A 80 -16.51 1.73 -11.89
CA ASP A 80 -15.68 0.53 -11.74
C ASP A 80 -14.49 0.72 -10.79
N LEU A 81 -14.34 1.91 -10.19
CA LEU A 81 -13.19 2.26 -9.37
C LEU A 81 -12.92 1.22 -8.26
N GLY A 82 -13.94 0.80 -7.51
CA GLY A 82 -13.80 -0.22 -6.46
C GLY A 82 -13.18 -1.52 -6.96
N ARG A 83 -13.65 -2.03 -8.11
CA ARG A 83 -13.11 -3.23 -8.76
C ARG A 83 -11.68 -3.00 -9.22
N THR A 84 -11.38 -1.84 -9.81
CA THR A 84 -10.03 -1.50 -10.26
C THR A 84 -9.05 -1.41 -9.09
N VAL A 85 -9.40 -0.75 -7.98
CA VAL A 85 -8.49 -0.66 -6.81
C VAL A 85 -8.25 -2.04 -6.20
N GLN A 86 -9.28 -2.89 -6.12
CA GLN A 86 -9.16 -4.26 -5.65
C GLN A 86 -8.22 -5.08 -6.55
N ALA A 87 -8.47 -5.08 -7.86
CA ALA A 87 -7.65 -5.80 -8.83
C ALA A 87 -6.20 -5.29 -8.83
N MET A 88 -6.02 -3.97 -8.75
CA MET A 88 -4.69 -3.36 -8.65
C MET A 88 -3.94 -3.85 -7.42
N THR A 89 -4.60 -3.85 -6.25
CA THR A 89 -4.02 -4.33 -4.99
C THR A 89 -3.57 -5.79 -5.10
N GLN A 90 -4.38 -6.66 -5.69
CA GLN A 90 -4.03 -8.07 -5.84
C GLN A 90 -2.88 -8.27 -6.84
N LYS A 91 -2.97 -7.65 -8.02
CA LYS A 91 -1.95 -7.77 -9.08
C LYS A 91 -0.59 -7.24 -8.62
N THR A 92 -0.57 -6.11 -7.91
CA THR A 92 0.66 -5.50 -7.39
C THR A 92 1.30 -6.35 -6.30
N ALA A 93 0.50 -6.95 -5.40
CA ALA A 93 1.00 -7.90 -4.41
C ALA A 93 1.66 -9.13 -5.07
N GLN A 94 0.96 -9.77 -6.02
CA GLN A 94 1.48 -10.92 -6.77
C GLN A 94 2.76 -10.57 -7.55
N LYS A 95 2.76 -9.45 -8.30
CA LYS A 95 3.93 -8.96 -9.04
C LYS A 95 5.12 -8.66 -8.12
N THR A 96 4.88 -8.17 -6.92
CA THR A 96 5.93 -7.92 -5.92
C THR A 96 6.59 -9.22 -5.50
N ILE A 97 5.79 -10.25 -5.20
CA ILE A 97 6.30 -11.58 -4.85
C ILE A 97 7.04 -12.20 -6.02
N GLU A 98 6.46 -12.15 -7.22
CA GLU A 98 7.09 -12.66 -8.45
C GLU A 98 8.47 -12.03 -8.67
N GLN A 99 8.59 -10.71 -8.48
CA GLN A 99 9.86 -10.01 -8.61
C GLN A 99 10.87 -10.41 -7.54
N ILE A 100 10.43 -10.66 -6.30
CA ILE A 100 11.30 -11.15 -5.23
C ILE A 100 11.77 -12.57 -5.56
N VAL A 101 10.86 -13.47 -5.90
CA VAL A 101 11.17 -14.87 -6.25
C VAL A 101 12.10 -14.93 -7.46
N SER A 102 11.82 -14.17 -8.51
CA SER A 102 12.66 -14.11 -9.72
C SER A 102 14.09 -13.65 -9.41
N ARG A 103 14.26 -12.67 -8.51
CA ARG A 103 15.58 -12.21 -8.05
C ARG A 103 16.30 -13.29 -7.26
N GLN A 104 15.59 -14.00 -6.38
CA GLN A 104 16.17 -15.08 -5.58
C GLN A 104 16.64 -16.25 -6.46
N LEU A 105 15.83 -16.67 -7.43
CA LEU A 105 16.22 -17.70 -8.40
C LEU A 105 17.47 -17.32 -9.18
N LYS A 106 17.52 -16.08 -9.66
CA LYS A 106 18.69 -15.56 -10.39
C LYS A 106 19.93 -15.47 -9.50
N SER A 107 19.79 -15.06 -8.24
CA SER A 107 20.92 -14.88 -7.32
C SER A 107 21.47 -16.20 -6.78
N ILE A 108 20.62 -17.21 -6.55
CA ILE A 108 21.02 -18.48 -5.92
C ILE A 108 21.40 -19.52 -6.98
N ILE A 109 20.61 -19.60 -8.06
CA ILE A 109 20.68 -20.70 -9.05
C ILE A 109 21.19 -20.19 -10.41
N GLY A 110 21.22 -18.87 -10.63
CA GLY A 110 21.67 -18.29 -11.91
C GLY A 110 20.66 -18.44 -13.05
N VAL A 111 19.43 -18.85 -12.76
CA VAL A 111 18.40 -19.17 -13.75
C VAL A 111 17.26 -18.15 -13.68
N ASP A 112 16.89 -17.61 -14.84
CA ASP A 112 15.67 -16.80 -14.96
C ASP A 112 14.43 -17.71 -14.94
N MET A 113 13.35 -17.29 -14.28
CA MET A 113 12.11 -18.07 -14.12
C MET A 113 11.54 -18.60 -15.46
N ASN A 114 11.72 -17.82 -16.53
CA ASN A 114 11.27 -18.19 -17.87
C ASN A 114 12.04 -19.38 -18.46
N ASN A 115 13.23 -19.69 -17.95
CA ASN A 115 14.09 -20.77 -18.44
C ASN A 115 13.94 -22.09 -17.66
N LEU A 116 13.07 -22.13 -16.64
CA LEU A 116 12.80 -23.33 -15.85
C LEU A 116 11.99 -24.37 -16.65
N GLU A 117 12.11 -25.66 -16.32
CA GLU A 117 11.21 -26.65 -16.90
C GLU A 117 9.74 -26.39 -16.51
N PRO A 118 8.76 -26.74 -17.35
CA PRO A 118 7.34 -26.42 -17.12
C PRO A 118 6.81 -26.84 -15.75
N LYS A 119 7.23 -28.00 -15.24
CA LYS A 119 6.81 -28.51 -13.93
C LYS A 119 7.28 -27.63 -12.77
N SER A 120 8.51 -27.12 -12.83
CA SER A 120 9.08 -26.26 -11.80
C SER A 120 8.53 -24.84 -11.91
N ARG A 121 8.34 -24.33 -13.13
CA ARG A 121 7.66 -23.04 -13.36
C ARG A 121 6.24 -23.06 -12.78
N TYR A 122 5.48 -24.13 -13.01
CA TYR A 122 4.13 -24.28 -12.45
C TYR A 122 4.11 -24.18 -10.92
N LYS A 123 5.01 -24.90 -10.23
CA LYS A 123 5.12 -24.83 -8.76
C LYS A 123 5.43 -23.43 -8.24
N ILE A 124 6.26 -22.68 -8.97
CA ILE A 124 6.61 -21.30 -8.58
C ILE A 124 5.43 -20.36 -8.78
N VAL A 125 4.71 -20.47 -9.90
CA VAL A 125 3.51 -19.67 -10.15
C VAL A 125 2.43 -19.96 -9.09
N ASP A 126 2.16 -21.24 -8.81
CA ASP A 126 1.22 -21.66 -7.78
C ASP A 126 1.63 -21.16 -6.38
N PHE A 127 2.93 -21.17 -6.07
CA PHE A 127 3.46 -20.56 -4.85
C PHE A 127 3.19 -19.05 -4.81
N ILE A 128 3.47 -18.31 -5.89
CA ILE A 128 3.25 -16.85 -5.96
C ILE A 128 1.77 -16.50 -5.74
N GLU A 129 0.86 -17.24 -6.39
CA GLU A 129 -0.57 -17.02 -6.26
C GLU A 129 -1.07 -17.29 -4.83
N ASN A 130 -0.69 -18.43 -4.25
CA ASN A 130 -1.09 -18.81 -2.90
C ASN A 130 -0.47 -17.89 -1.84
N PHE A 131 0.80 -17.52 -2.00
CA PHE A 131 1.50 -16.64 -1.08
C PHE A 131 1.01 -15.19 -1.18
N GLY A 132 0.60 -14.73 -2.37
CA GLY A 132 0.02 -13.40 -2.55
C GLY A 132 -1.27 -13.17 -1.77
N ASP A 133 -2.05 -14.22 -1.54
CA ASP A 133 -3.27 -14.15 -0.74
C ASP A 133 -3.00 -14.22 0.78
N SER A 134 -1.97 -14.94 1.21
CA SER A 134 -1.64 -15.14 2.64
C SER A 134 -0.65 -14.13 3.22
N ILE A 135 0.08 -13.39 2.37
CA ILE A 135 1.05 -12.40 2.83
C ILE A 135 0.37 -11.17 3.46
N ASN A 136 0.95 -10.64 4.52
CA ASN A 136 0.48 -9.42 5.15
C ASN A 136 0.62 -8.23 4.19
N LEU A 137 -0.33 -7.30 4.24
CA LEU A 137 -0.36 -6.13 3.36
C LEU A 137 -0.66 -4.86 4.14
N LYS A 138 0.19 -3.85 3.96
CA LYS A 138 -0.12 -2.47 4.30
C LYS A 138 -0.33 -1.67 3.02
N CYS A 139 -1.55 -1.20 2.84
CA CYS A 139 -1.96 -0.40 1.70
C CYS A 139 -2.27 1.03 2.16
N VAL A 140 -1.64 2.01 1.52
CA VAL A 140 -2.02 3.43 1.66
C VAL A 140 -2.69 3.87 0.38
N ILE A 141 -3.93 4.33 0.48
CA ILE A 141 -4.61 5.00 -0.62
C ILE A 141 -4.33 6.49 -0.51
N VAL A 142 -3.83 7.06 -1.60
CA VAL A 142 -3.57 8.49 -1.73
C VAL A 142 -4.61 9.04 -2.71
N LEU A 143 -5.65 9.67 -2.18
CA LEU A 143 -6.83 10.09 -2.93
C LEU A 143 -6.76 11.59 -3.24
N ASP A 144 -6.88 11.93 -4.52
CA ASP A 144 -7.08 13.31 -4.94
C ASP A 144 -8.46 13.80 -4.47
N THR A 145 -8.48 15.00 -3.90
CA THR A 145 -9.65 15.74 -3.46
C THR A 145 -9.64 17.17 -3.99
N SER A 146 -8.93 17.42 -5.10
CA SER A 146 -9.00 18.65 -5.86
C SER A 146 -10.43 18.99 -6.28
N SER A 147 -10.67 20.23 -6.73
CA SER A 147 -12.01 20.70 -7.05
C SER A 147 -12.75 19.86 -8.12
N SER A 148 -12.02 19.23 -9.05
CA SER A 148 -12.56 18.33 -10.07
C SER A 148 -13.19 17.06 -9.49
N MET A 149 -12.74 16.63 -8.30
CA MET A 149 -13.24 15.45 -7.61
C MET A 149 -14.59 15.67 -6.92
N SER A 150 -15.16 16.87 -6.92
CA SER A 150 -16.41 17.19 -6.18
C SER A 150 -17.56 16.21 -6.47
N ASN A 151 -17.76 15.82 -7.73
CA ASN A 151 -18.83 14.89 -8.12
C ASN A 151 -18.40 13.42 -8.08
N LYS A 152 -17.10 13.15 -7.88
CA LYS A 152 -16.49 11.81 -7.91
C LYS A 152 -16.19 11.27 -6.52
N LEU A 153 -16.00 12.16 -5.56
CA LEU A 153 -15.51 11.87 -4.23
C LEU A 153 -16.41 10.90 -3.48
N GLU A 154 -17.75 11.03 -3.57
CA GLU A 154 -18.67 10.13 -2.88
C GLU A 154 -18.59 8.69 -3.40
N SER A 155 -18.46 8.51 -4.72
CA SER A 155 -18.25 7.18 -5.30
C SER A 155 -16.87 6.63 -4.92
N ALA A 156 -15.82 7.46 -4.95
CA ALA A 156 -14.49 7.06 -4.50
C ALA A 156 -14.50 6.59 -3.03
N LYS A 157 -15.16 7.33 -2.13
CA LYS A 157 -15.32 6.93 -0.73
C LYS A 157 -15.97 5.56 -0.59
N ARG A 158 -17.07 5.30 -1.30
CA ARG A 158 -17.74 3.98 -1.30
C ARG A 158 -16.81 2.87 -1.79
N SER A 159 -16.06 3.12 -2.86
CA SER A 159 -15.06 2.17 -3.38
C SER A 159 -13.97 1.85 -2.36
N LEU A 160 -13.55 2.80 -1.51
CA LEU A 160 -12.57 2.52 -0.45
C LEU A 160 -13.14 1.67 0.70
N ILE A 161 -14.43 1.82 1.00
CA ILE A 161 -15.13 0.96 1.96
C ILE A 161 -15.21 -0.47 1.44
N GLU A 162 -15.62 -0.64 0.18
CA GLU A 162 -15.68 -1.94 -0.48
C GLU A 162 -14.29 -2.58 -0.57
N LEU A 163 -13.25 -1.79 -0.87
CA LEU A 163 -11.87 -2.27 -0.85
C LEU A 163 -11.49 -2.85 0.52
N LEU A 164 -11.76 -2.13 1.62
CA LEU A 164 -11.41 -2.62 2.96
C LEU A 164 -12.13 -3.94 3.30
N GLN A 165 -13.41 -4.05 2.94
CA GLN A 165 -14.17 -5.29 3.11
C GLN A 165 -13.55 -6.47 2.34
N ASN A 166 -13.11 -6.22 1.10
CA ASN A 166 -12.42 -7.22 0.29
C ASN A 166 -11.05 -7.59 0.86
N LEU A 167 -10.29 -6.60 1.33
CA LEU A 167 -8.99 -6.81 1.97
C LEU A 167 -9.09 -7.66 3.23
N ASN A 168 -10.16 -7.51 4.00
CA ASN A 168 -10.45 -8.32 5.19
C ASN A 168 -10.82 -9.78 4.86
N SER A 169 -11.12 -10.09 3.59
CA SER A 169 -11.42 -11.45 3.15
C SER A 169 -10.15 -12.24 2.73
N ARG A 170 -8.99 -11.57 2.64
CA ARG A 170 -7.70 -12.21 2.36
C ARG A 170 -7.26 -13.07 3.55
N ARG A 171 -6.48 -14.13 3.28
CA ARG A 171 -5.89 -14.97 4.33
C ARG A 171 -4.84 -14.22 5.16
N GLY A 172 -4.09 -13.31 4.53
CA GLY A 172 -3.11 -12.45 5.19
C GLY A 172 -3.73 -11.23 5.84
N ASN A 173 -3.11 -10.70 6.91
CA ASN A 173 -3.58 -9.49 7.56
C ASN A 173 -3.40 -8.29 6.62
N SER A 174 -4.50 -7.59 6.35
CA SER A 174 -4.50 -6.40 5.50
C SER A 174 -4.88 -5.18 6.32
N LYS A 175 -4.04 -4.14 6.30
CA LYS A 175 -4.36 -2.84 6.88
C LYS A 175 -4.42 -1.77 5.80
N LEU A 176 -5.47 -0.95 5.85
CA LEU A 176 -5.68 0.15 4.92
C LEU A 176 -5.52 1.48 5.64
N SER A 177 -4.83 2.43 5.02
CA SER A 177 -4.84 3.84 5.43
C SER A 177 -5.23 4.71 4.25
N VAL A 178 -5.85 5.86 4.54
CA VAL A 178 -6.25 6.82 3.52
C VAL A 178 -5.61 8.17 3.82
N ILE A 179 -4.91 8.70 2.83
CA ILE A 179 -4.39 10.06 2.76
C ILE A 179 -5.18 10.80 1.69
N LYS A 180 -5.52 12.05 1.98
CA LYS A 180 -6.05 12.96 0.96
C LYS A 180 -5.02 14.01 0.60
N TYR A 181 -5.08 14.45 -0.65
CA TYR A 181 -4.42 15.66 -1.11
C TYR A 181 -5.40 16.48 -1.97
N PRO A 182 -5.42 17.81 -1.84
CA PRO A 182 -4.66 18.59 -0.88
C PRO A 182 -5.12 18.32 0.57
N GLY A 183 -4.27 18.62 1.54
CA GLY A 183 -4.50 18.31 2.96
C GLY A 183 -5.59 19.17 3.61
N PHE A 184 -5.65 19.15 4.94
CA PHE A 184 -6.46 20.10 5.70
C PHE A 184 -5.69 21.42 5.85
N LYS A 185 -6.40 22.54 5.69
CA LYS A 185 -5.79 23.89 5.74
C LYS A 185 -4.70 24.05 4.68
N GLU A 186 -3.49 24.48 5.08
CA GLU A 186 -2.35 24.73 4.21
C GLU A 186 -1.43 23.51 4.05
N GLU A 187 -1.81 22.34 4.56
CA GLU A 187 -1.03 21.11 4.38
C GLU A 187 -1.15 20.59 2.94
N ALA A 188 -0.02 20.14 2.38
CA ALA A 188 -0.01 19.51 1.06
C ALA A 188 -0.80 18.18 1.04
N ALA A 189 -0.70 17.37 2.09
CA ALA A 189 -1.44 16.12 2.22
C ALA A 189 -1.70 15.79 3.69
N SER A 190 -2.86 15.18 3.98
CA SER A 190 -3.24 14.84 5.35
C SER A 190 -3.77 13.40 5.45
N VAL A 191 -3.42 12.74 6.55
CA VAL A 191 -3.95 11.41 6.88
C VAL A 191 -5.41 11.57 7.31
N VAL A 192 -6.33 10.98 6.54
CA VAL A 192 -7.76 10.95 6.86
C VAL A 192 -8.05 9.80 7.82
N CYS A 193 -7.45 8.65 7.56
CA CYS A 193 -7.59 7.46 8.39
C CYS A 193 -6.23 6.77 8.47
N SER A 194 -5.70 6.58 9.68
CA SER A 194 -4.53 5.74 9.94
C SER A 194 -4.84 4.27 9.63
N PHE A 195 -3.82 3.40 9.65
CA PHE A 195 -3.99 1.98 9.34
C PHE A 195 -5.11 1.33 10.17
N THR A 196 -6.09 0.76 9.47
CA THR A 196 -7.27 0.13 10.05
C THR A 196 -7.70 -1.09 9.22
N ASP A 197 -8.32 -2.04 9.89
CA ASP A 197 -9.13 -3.14 9.33
C ASP A 197 -10.64 -2.93 9.62
N ALA A 198 -10.99 -1.93 10.44
CA ALA A 198 -12.36 -1.61 10.83
C ALA A 198 -13.08 -0.71 9.80
N THR A 199 -14.06 -1.29 9.11
CA THR A 199 -14.88 -0.64 8.09
C THR A 199 -15.63 0.59 8.60
N GLU A 200 -16.24 0.52 9.80
CA GLU A 200 -16.99 1.63 10.39
C GLU A 200 -16.10 2.84 10.71
N LEU A 201 -14.88 2.59 11.22
CA LEU A 201 -13.92 3.65 11.48
C LEU A 201 -13.53 4.36 10.19
N LEU A 202 -13.23 3.60 9.13
CA LEU A 202 -12.91 4.15 7.83
C LEU A 202 -14.07 5.00 7.29
N GLN A 203 -15.30 4.50 7.34
CA GLN A 203 -16.49 5.21 6.87
C GLN A 203 -16.68 6.55 7.60
N ASN A 204 -16.57 6.55 8.92
CA ASN A 204 -16.70 7.77 9.73
C ASN A 204 -15.62 8.81 9.38
N ARG A 205 -14.38 8.37 9.10
CA ARG A 205 -13.29 9.26 8.69
C ARG A 205 -13.45 9.79 7.27
N LEU A 206 -13.90 8.96 6.32
CA LEU A 206 -14.12 9.39 4.95
C LEU A 206 -15.23 10.45 4.85
N ASN A 207 -16.26 10.39 5.71
CA ASN A 207 -17.33 11.39 5.74
C ASN A 207 -16.85 12.82 6.04
N THR A 208 -15.66 13.00 6.64
CA THR A 208 -15.10 14.33 6.91
C THR A 208 -14.35 14.94 5.72
N MET A 209 -14.23 14.21 4.60
CA MET A 209 -13.53 14.70 3.41
C MET A 209 -14.44 15.56 2.54
N HIS A 210 -13.91 16.71 2.12
CA HIS A 210 -14.52 17.60 1.14
C HIS A 210 -13.51 17.89 0.03
N ALA A 211 -14.02 18.10 -1.19
CA ALA A 211 -13.20 18.47 -2.33
C ALA A 211 -12.88 19.97 -2.33
N GLY A 212 -11.68 20.34 -2.79
CA GLY A 212 -11.24 21.71 -2.98
C GLY A 212 -9.71 21.83 -2.98
N GLY A 213 -9.19 22.84 -3.70
CA GLY A 213 -7.75 23.14 -3.76
C GLY A 213 -7.04 22.51 -4.96
N GLY A 214 -5.69 22.54 -4.93
CA GLY A 214 -4.82 22.01 -5.99
C GLY A 214 -4.38 20.55 -5.75
N THR A 215 -3.38 20.08 -6.49
CA THR A 215 -3.02 18.66 -6.64
C THR A 215 -1.54 18.43 -6.33
N PRO A 216 -1.12 18.42 -5.04
CA PRO A 216 0.27 18.18 -4.65
C PRO A 216 0.59 16.69 -4.51
N THR A 217 0.71 15.99 -5.63
CA THR A 217 0.88 14.52 -5.68
C THR A 217 2.20 14.05 -5.07
N GLY A 218 3.33 14.72 -5.34
CA GLY A 218 4.64 14.36 -4.80
C GLY A 218 4.68 14.38 -3.26
N PRO A 219 4.28 15.48 -2.60
CA PRO A 219 4.17 15.54 -1.15
C PRO A 219 3.23 14.49 -0.56
N ALA A 220 2.18 14.10 -1.27
CA ALA A 220 1.26 13.05 -0.83
C ALA A 220 1.92 11.66 -0.82
N ILE A 221 2.76 11.35 -1.83
CA ILE A 221 3.57 10.12 -1.86
C ILE A 221 4.58 10.11 -0.70
N GLU A 222 5.26 11.22 -0.45
CA GLU A 222 6.21 11.36 0.66
C GLU A 222 5.53 11.12 2.02
N LYS A 223 4.33 11.69 2.22
CA LYS A 223 3.54 11.48 3.43
C LYS A 223 3.12 10.01 3.60
N ALA A 224 2.74 9.35 2.51
CA ALA A 224 2.42 7.92 2.52
C ALA A 224 3.64 7.06 2.86
N CYS A 225 4.82 7.43 2.36
CA CYS A 225 6.08 6.76 2.72
C CYS A 225 6.39 6.91 4.21
N GLN A 226 6.24 8.12 4.76
CA GLN A 226 6.41 8.38 6.19
C GLN A 226 5.50 7.46 7.02
N LEU A 227 4.21 7.40 6.68
CA LEU A 227 3.23 6.58 7.41
C LEU A 227 3.55 5.07 7.36
N LEU A 228 3.97 4.57 6.19
CA LEU A 228 4.38 3.17 6.01
C LEU A 228 5.67 2.82 6.75
N MET A 229 6.54 3.81 6.99
CA MET A 229 7.80 3.65 7.70
C MET A 229 7.64 3.83 9.22
N GLU A 230 6.80 4.75 9.69
CA GLU A 230 6.51 4.95 11.12
C GLU A 230 5.84 3.72 11.74
N SER A 231 4.99 3.02 10.98
CA SER A 231 4.42 1.73 11.41
C SER A 231 5.45 0.60 11.62
N LYS A 232 6.73 0.77 11.24
CA LYS A 232 7.81 -0.15 11.65
C LYS A 232 8.28 0.13 13.08
N TYR A 233 8.25 1.38 13.54
CA TYR A 233 8.77 1.77 14.84
C TYR A 233 7.81 1.43 15.99
N ASP A 234 6.49 1.48 15.77
CA ASP A 234 5.51 1.03 16.78
C ASP A 234 5.57 -0.49 16.99
N ASN A 235 5.65 -1.28 15.91
CA ASN A 235 5.81 -2.73 16.02
C ASN A 235 7.14 -3.11 16.71
N GLN A 236 8.25 -2.42 16.43
CA GLN A 236 9.53 -2.67 17.12
C GLN A 236 9.50 -2.26 18.60
N LYS A 237 8.78 -1.21 18.98
CA LYS A 237 8.60 -0.82 20.38
C LYS A 237 7.71 -1.81 21.14
N GLU A 238 6.65 -2.31 20.51
CA GLU A 238 5.80 -3.35 21.10
C GLU A 238 6.61 -4.64 21.32
N ASP A 239 7.40 -5.07 20.32
CA ASP A 239 8.29 -6.23 20.43
C ASP A 239 9.33 -6.06 21.54
N ILE A 240 9.99 -4.89 21.63
CA ILE A 240 10.96 -4.59 22.70
C ILE A 240 10.26 -4.58 24.07
N SER A 241 9.09 -3.96 24.19
CA SER A 241 8.34 -3.89 25.45
C SER A 241 7.84 -5.27 25.91
N TYR A 242 7.52 -6.15 24.97
CA TYR A 242 7.11 -7.53 25.24
C TYR A 242 8.30 -8.39 25.69
N ILE A 243 9.47 -8.24 25.04
CA ILE A 243 10.72 -8.89 25.45
C ILE A 243 11.15 -8.42 26.84
N GLU A 244 11.04 -7.14 27.16
CA GLU A 244 11.32 -6.60 28.50
C GLU A 244 10.40 -7.19 29.56
N LYS A 245 9.09 -7.33 29.27
CA LYS A 245 8.12 -7.97 30.18
C LYS A 245 8.40 -9.46 30.39
N LEU A 246 8.83 -10.19 29.36
CA LEU A 246 9.25 -11.59 29.45
C LEU A 246 10.51 -11.76 30.32
N ASN A 247 11.49 -10.87 30.19
CA ASN A 247 12.71 -10.91 31.00
C ASN A 247 12.42 -10.54 32.47
N LEU A 248 11.49 -9.62 32.73
CA LEU A 248 11.04 -9.29 34.09
C LEU A 248 10.28 -10.44 34.78
N GLN A 249 9.60 -11.30 34.02
CA GLN A 249 8.93 -12.49 34.55
C GLN A 249 9.89 -13.68 34.75
N SER A 250 10.93 -13.82 33.93
CA SER A 250 11.96 -14.85 34.16
C SER A 250 12.86 -14.55 35.35
N ASP A 251 13.08 -13.26 35.67
CA ASP A 251 13.88 -12.86 36.84
C ASP A 251 13.09 -12.97 38.16
N SER A 252 11.75 -13.00 38.12
CA SER A 252 10.93 -13.25 39.33
C SER A 252 10.84 -14.73 39.73
N ASP A 253 11.10 -15.67 38.81
CA ASP A 253 11.04 -17.12 39.08
C ASP A 253 12.39 -17.74 39.48
N VAL A 254 13.47 -16.95 39.55
CA VAL A 254 14.83 -17.45 39.87
C VAL A 254 15.33 -17.01 41.25
N ILE A 255 14.57 -16.24 42.04
CA ILE A 255 15.03 -15.71 43.35
C ILE A 255 14.48 -16.48 44.57
N GLU A 256 13.61 -17.48 44.42
CA GLU A 256 13.24 -18.38 45.52
C GLU A 256 13.80 -19.79 45.29
N ASN A 257 15.08 -20.01 45.60
CA ASN A 257 15.60 -21.29 46.17
C ASN A 257 17.12 -21.32 46.39
N TYR A 258 17.72 -20.23 46.84
CA TYR A 258 19.07 -20.29 47.43
C TYR A 258 19.16 -19.29 48.58
N TYR A 259 18.64 -19.65 49.76
CA TYR A 259 19.23 -19.35 51.07
C TYR A 259 18.49 -20.17 52.16
N VAL A 260 19.23 -21.16 52.69
CA VAL A 260 19.05 -21.93 53.95
C VAL A 260 17.94 -22.99 54.01
#